data_AF-T0ZYE1-F1
#
_entry.id   AF-T0ZYE1-F1
#
_cell.length_a   1.000
_cell.length_b   1.000
_cell.length_c   1.000
_cell.angle_alpha   90.00
_cell.angle_beta   90.00
_cell.angle_gamma   90.00
#
_symmetry.space_group_name_H-M   'P 1'
#
loop_
_entity.id
_entity.type
_entity.pdbx_description
1 polymer ?
#
loop_
_entity_poly.entity_id
_entity_poly.type
_entity_poly.pdbx_seq_one_letter_code
_entity_poly.pdbx_strand_id
1 'polypeptide(L)'
;MVKSAKDLLGKDCKIFASSDDMESLGDTKGVHKMQKSTRFTGGIFAVSADGKKELDLTMDTIMSSIRENLIAETLQRIGGE
;
A
#
# COMPACT_ATOMS: atom_id res chain seq x y z
N MET A 1 5.82 4.92 -2.29
CA MET A 1 4.55 4.57 -1.60
C MET A 1 3.95 5.76 -0.87
N VAL A 2 4.63 6.38 0.11
CA VAL A 2 4.07 7.54 0.84
C VAL A 2 3.69 8.71 -0.08
N LYS A 3 4.54 9.05 -1.06
CA LYS A 3 4.21 10.07 -2.06
C LYS A 3 2.93 9.72 -2.84
N SER A 4 2.84 8.48 -3.36
CA SER A 4 1.67 7.99 -4.08
C SER A 4 0.40 8.03 -3.21
N ALA A 5 0.51 7.69 -1.92
CA ALA A 5 -0.60 7.80 -0.98
C ALA A 5 -1.06 9.27 -0.82
N LYS A 6 -0.12 10.22 -0.69
CA LYS A 6 -0.44 11.65 -0.62
C LYS A 6 -1.10 12.17 -1.90
N ASP A 7 -0.60 11.76 -3.06
CA ASP A 7 -1.11 12.19 -4.35
C ASP A 7 -2.54 11.66 -4.60
N LEU A 8 -2.87 10.46 -4.10
CA LEU A 8 -4.19 9.83 -4.29
C LEU A 8 -5.21 10.13 -3.19
N LEU A 9 -4.79 10.24 -1.92
CA LEU A 9 -5.67 10.39 -0.76
C LEU A 9 -5.68 11.81 -0.18
N GLY A 10 -4.76 12.67 -0.61
CA GLY A 10 -4.59 14.02 -0.08
C GLY A 10 -3.49 14.14 0.97
N LYS A 11 -3.15 15.39 1.31
CA LYS A 11 -2.00 15.73 2.15
C LYS A 11 -2.14 15.31 3.62
N ASP A 12 -3.37 15.17 4.11
CA ASP A 12 -3.71 14.83 5.50
C ASP A 12 -4.09 13.35 5.69
N CYS A 13 -3.59 12.46 4.82
CA CYS A 13 -3.84 11.04 4.94
C CYS A 13 -3.10 10.42 6.14
N LYS A 14 -3.73 9.40 6.74
CA LYS A 14 -3.15 8.57 7.79
C LYS A 14 -2.38 7.45 7.14
N ILE A 15 -1.14 7.22 7.55
CA ILE A 15 -0.31 6.12 7.02
C ILE A 15 0.01 5.17 8.17
N PHE A 16 -0.26 3.90 7.91
CA PHE A 16 0.02 2.78 8.78
C PHE A 16 1.19 2.02 8.19
N ALA A 17 2.18 1.73 9.02
CA ALA A 17 3.35 0.95 8.64
C ALA A 17 3.72 0.00 9.78
N SER A 18 4.56 -0.99 9.48
CA SER A 18 5.14 -1.88 10.48
C SER A 18 6.06 -1.08 11.41
N SER A 19 6.20 -1.53 12.66
CA SER A 19 7.09 -0.87 13.62
C SER A 19 8.53 -0.76 13.13
N ASP A 20 9.02 -1.79 12.43
CA ASP A 20 10.38 -1.83 11.89
C ASP A 20 10.58 -0.82 10.75
N ASP A 21 9.53 -0.55 9.96
CA ASP A 21 9.57 0.41 8.86
C ASP A 21 9.35 1.86 9.31
N MET A 22 8.86 2.07 10.54
CA MET A 22 8.51 3.41 11.05
C MET A 22 9.71 4.33 11.19
N GLU A 23 10.89 3.79 11.54
CA GLU A 23 12.15 4.52 11.57
C GLU A 23 12.61 4.90 10.15
N SER A 24 12.45 3.99 9.19
CA SER A 24 12.80 4.21 7.78
C SER A 24 11.92 5.26 7.08
N LEU A 25 10.71 5.52 7.59
CA LEU A 25 9.75 6.47 7.01
C LEU A 25 10.12 7.95 7.23
N GLY A 26 11.10 8.26 8.08
CA GLY A 26 11.63 9.62 8.30
C GLY A 26 10.57 10.66 8.74
N ASP A 27 10.92 11.95 8.75
CA ASP A 27 9.99 13.01 9.15
C ASP A 27 9.08 13.41 7.98
N THR A 28 8.00 12.66 7.80
CA THR A 28 7.02 12.90 6.75
C THR A 28 5.95 13.88 7.22
N LYS A 29 6.20 15.19 7.03
CA LYS A 29 5.20 16.25 7.28
C LYS A 29 3.83 15.90 6.69
N GLY A 30 2.77 16.08 7.48
CA GLY A 30 1.37 15.82 7.09
C GLY A 30 0.92 14.36 7.18
N VAL A 31 1.74 13.46 7.73
CA VAL A 31 1.40 12.05 7.85
C VAL A 31 1.22 11.68 9.31
N HIS A 32 0.01 11.23 9.67
CA HIS A 32 -0.21 10.57 10.95
C HIS A 32 0.27 9.14 10.84
N LYS A 33 1.47 8.89 11.39
CA LYS A 33 2.02 7.54 11.47
C LYS A 33 1.29 6.76 12.56
N MET A 34 0.60 5.70 12.18
CA MET A 34 -0.08 4.83 13.12
C MET A 34 0.54 3.44 13.10
N GLN A 35 0.98 2.99 14.28
CA GLN A 35 1.52 1.65 14.46
C GLN A 35 0.37 0.64 14.35
N LYS A 36 0.44 -0.29 13.39
CA LYS A 36 -0.52 -1.40 13.28
C LYS A 36 0.24 -2.66 13.66
N SER A 37 -0.16 -3.29 14.76
CA SER A 37 0.71 -4.20 15.51
C SER A 37 1.13 -5.50 14.79
N THR A 38 0.51 -5.92 13.68
CA THR A 38 0.70 -7.32 13.24
C THR A 38 0.31 -7.70 11.81
N ARG A 39 -0.18 -6.80 10.93
CA ARG A 39 -0.91 -7.28 9.74
C ARG A 39 -0.13 -7.41 8.42
N PHE A 40 1.07 -6.84 8.27
CA PHE A 40 1.81 -6.93 7.01
C PHE A 40 3.32 -6.74 7.18
N THR A 41 4.10 -7.45 6.36
CA THR A 41 5.56 -7.33 6.26
C THR A 41 5.90 -6.39 5.10
N GLY A 42 6.39 -5.19 5.41
CA GLY A 42 6.79 -4.21 4.41
C GLY A 42 5.64 -3.49 3.69
N GLY A 43 5.93 -2.30 3.20
CA GLY A 43 4.97 -1.43 2.52
C GLY A 43 4.16 -0.58 3.50
N ILE A 44 3.05 0.00 3.02
CA ILE A 44 2.19 0.87 3.84
C ILE A 44 0.72 0.62 3.54
N PHE A 45 -0.13 0.91 4.53
CA PHE A 45 -1.57 1.06 4.34
C PHE A 45 -1.93 2.53 4.61
N ALA A 46 -2.73 3.16 3.77
CA ALA A 46 -3.05 4.57 3.90
C ALA A 46 -4.56 4.81 3.86
N VAL A 47 -5.05 5.78 4.64
CA VAL A 47 -6.46 6.15 4.74
C VAL A 47 -6.59 7.65 4.57
N SER A 48 -7.56 8.11 3.78
CA SER A 48 -7.86 9.54 3.61
C SER A 48 -8.28 10.19 4.95
N ALA A 49 -8.17 11.51 5.03
CA ALA A 49 -8.51 12.26 6.25
C ALA A 49 -9.97 12.02 6.70
N ASP A 50 -10.88 11.85 5.73
CA ASP A 50 -12.31 11.59 5.96
C ASP A 50 -12.65 10.11 6.21
N GLY A 51 -11.66 9.22 6.15
CA GLY A 51 -11.84 7.78 6.32
C GLY A 51 -12.59 7.06 5.20
N LYS A 52 -12.92 7.73 4.09
CA LYS A 52 -13.74 7.16 3.01
C LYS A 52 -12.94 6.40 1.96
N LYS A 53 -11.64 6.67 1.85
CA LYS A 53 -10.75 6.04 0.88
C LYS A 53 -9.61 5.35 1.61
N GLU A 54 -9.33 4.14 1.18
CA GLU A 54 -8.24 3.33 1.69
C GLU A 54 -7.34 2.93 0.52
N LEU A 55 -6.04 2.87 0.77
CA LEU A 55 -5.05 2.46 -0.20
C LEU A 55 -4.10 1.47 0.46
N ASP A 56 -4.17 0.22 0.02
CA ASP A 56 -3.27 -0.83 0.44
C ASP A 56 -2.08 -0.92 -0.51
N LEU A 57 -0.90 -0.52 -0.03
CA LEU A 57 0.38 -0.63 -0.72
C LEU A 57 1.32 -1.58 0.05
N THR A 58 0.76 -2.58 0.72
CA THR A 58 1.53 -3.63 1.38
C THR A 58 2.20 -4.52 0.34
N MET A 59 3.35 -5.09 0.70
CA MET A 59 4.05 -6.02 -0.20
C MET A 59 3.19 -7.23 -0.56
N ASP A 60 2.38 -7.72 0.37
CA ASP A 60 1.46 -8.84 0.15
C ASP A 60 0.45 -8.52 -0.97
N THR A 61 -0.19 -7.34 -0.90
CA THR A 61 -1.15 -6.90 -1.93
C THR A 61 -0.46 -6.71 -3.28
N ILE A 62 0.72 -6.07 -3.31
CA ILE A 62 1.47 -5.85 -4.55
C ILE A 62 1.87 -7.19 -5.17
N MET A 63 2.36 -8.14 -4.39
CA MET A 63 2.75 -9.47 -4.89
C MET A 63 1.55 -10.28 -5.36
N SER A 64 0.41 -10.18 -4.67
CA SER A 64 -0.85 -10.80 -5.12
C SER A 64 -1.27 -10.24 -6.48
N SER A 65 -1.30 -8.91 -6.64
CA SER A 65 -1.67 -8.30 -7.92
C SER A 65 -0.70 -8.63 -9.05
N ILE A 66 0.61 -8.69 -8.78
CA ILE A 66 1.60 -9.15 -9.78
C ILE A 66 1.31 -10.60 -10.18
N ARG A 67 1.08 -11.49 -9.21
CA ARG A 67 0.76 -12.90 -9.47
C ARG A 67 -0.51 -13.04 -10.32
N GLU A 68 -1.57 -12.33 -9.97
CA GLU A 68 -2.84 -12.36 -10.69
C GLU A 68 -2.69 -11.88 -12.14
N ASN A 69 -1.95 -10.79 -12.35
CA ASN A 69 -1.66 -10.29 -13.71
C ASN A 69 -0.85 -11.29 -14.54
N LEU A 70 0.18 -11.91 -13.95
CA LEU A 70 0.98 -12.93 -14.63
C LEU A 70 0.15 -14.16 -15.00
N ILE A 71 -0.76 -14.59 -14.13
CA ILE A 71 -1.69 -15.69 -14.42
C ILE A 71 -2.63 -15.29 -15.57
N ALA A 72 -3.19 -14.09 -15.53
CA ALA A 72 -4.09 -13.60 -16.58
C ALA A 72 -3.38 -13.52 -17.95
N GLU A 73 -2.15 -13.02 -18.00
CA GLU A 73 -1.33 -12.99 -19.23
C GLU A 73 -1.01 -14.40 -19.73
N THR A 74 -0.69 -15.32 -18.82
CA THR A 74 -0.38 -16.72 -19.17
C THR A 74 -1.60 -17.43 -19.72
N LEU A 75 -2.77 -17.25 -19.10
CA LEU A 75 -4.04 -17.81 -19.59
C LEU A 75 -4.46 -17.23 -20.94
N GLN A 76 -4.24 -15.93 -21.19
CA GLN A 76 -4.50 -15.35 -22.52
C GLN A 76 -3.57 -15.92 -23.61
N ARG A 77 -2.32 -16.23 -23.27
CA ARG A 77 -1.36 -16.81 -24.22
C ARG A 77 -1.58 -18.30 -24.46
N ILE A 78 -2.09 -19.04 -23.46
CA ILE A 78 -2.33 -20.48 -23.56
C ILE A 78 -3.75 -20.79 -24.05
N GLY A 79 -4.75 -20.01 -23.63
CA GLY A 79 -6.17 -20.19 -24.00
C GLY A 79 -6.60 -19.40 -25.23
N GLY A 80 -5.67 -18.75 -25.92
CA GLY A 80 -5.91 -18.14 -27.23
C GLY A 80 -5.78 -19.17 -28.34
N GLU A 81 -6.81 -20.02 -28.48
CA GLU A 81 -7.15 -20.78 -29.70
C GLU A 81 -8.52 -20.32 -30.23
#